data_AF-A6LNI5-F1
#
_entry.id   AF-A6LNI5-F1
#
_cell.length_a   1.000
_cell.length_b   1.000
_cell.length_c   1.000
_cell.angle_alpha   90.00
_cell.angle_beta   90.00
_cell.angle_gamma   90.00
#
_symmetry.space_group_name_H-M   'P 1'
#
loop_
_entity.id
_entity.type
_entity.pdbx_description
1 polymer ?
#
loop_
_entity_poly.entity_id
_entity_poly.type
_entity_poly.pdbx_seq_one_letter_code
_entity_poly.pdbx_strand_id
1 'polypeptide(L)'
;MKRLVVFFLFSVIMLFGVEFEFKIPIFDVENGIYEIYKFEKDNKVEYTVVFFDEDHPNFFIDFVYDVFRLFKWGRIYDVESFLVEGTNIIFKDDFCISSSYFQVENLHNYAELPLKDFESKNGKIIIYVSTWNHMFSNISLNDVKYASFSSTPLLGDRNYVEEKFRGNPRLIFSLLFAVLVIFFGILTMVRKSQNRDAVFFKVFTTLFCLLIAMVNSSGVEWLLVLGLFFGVVGDYFMEFDEKFLYGMFSFFVGHIFYSLGFLLKFGIPKFSIFILIYFFFLLFYFIILSKQVDLKVPMFLYGLAISTMFVFTFSSIDKMGYFLPLAGVLFIFSDFLIVVDKYIKKIPLSNVLILSTYFSSQLIISLSIIF
;
A
#
# COMPACT_ATOMS: atom_id res chain seq x y z
N MET A 1 40.94 35.93 27.45
CA MET A 1 39.57 36.30 27.01
C MET A 1 38.99 35.37 25.95
N LYS A 2 39.61 35.17 24.77
CA LYS A 2 39.06 34.28 23.72
C LYS A 2 38.68 32.86 24.19
N ARG A 3 39.52 32.20 25.00
CA ARG A 3 39.22 30.87 25.58
C ARG A 3 38.01 30.85 26.53
N LEU A 4 37.81 31.91 27.31
CA LEU A 4 36.68 32.03 28.24
C LEU A 4 35.36 32.29 27.51
N VAL A 5 35.38 33.07 26.41
CA VAL A 5 34.21 33.31 25.56
C VAL A 5 33.79 32.03 24.82
N VAL A 6 34.77 31.28 24.29
CA VAL A 6 34.50 29.97 23.65
C VAL A 6 33.93 28.98 24.67
N PHE A 7 34.48 28.92 25.88
CA PHE A 7 33.97 28.05 26.94
C PHE A 7 32.56 28.45 27.40
N PHE A 8 32.27 29.75 27.47
CA PHE A 8 30.95 30.26 27.85
C PHE A 8 29.90 30.00 26.76
N LEU A 9 30.22 30.23 25.48
CA LEU A 9 29.37 29.84 24.35
C LEU A 9 29.14 28.32 24.33
N PHE A 10 30.18 27.54 24.59
CA PHE A 10 30.10 26.07 24.66
C PHE A 10 29.15 25.61 25.77
N SER A 11 29.23 26.21 26.96
CA SER A 11 28.29 25.91 28.06
C SER A 11 26.85 26.38 27.78
N VAL A 12 26.65 27.47 27.05
CA VAL A 12 25.30 27.96 26.67
C VAL A 12 24.68 27.09 25.56
N ILE A 13 25.47 26.62 24.59
CA ILE A 13 25.03 25.67 23.56
C ILE A 13 24.62 24.34 24.19
N MET A 14 25.39 23.86 25.18
CA MET A 14 25.04 22.64 25.94
C MET A 14 23.79 22.83 26.82
N LEU A 15 23.52 24.04 27.32
CA LEU A 15 22.36 24.33 28.18
C LEU A 15 21.04 24.55 27.42
N PHE A 16 21.09 25.03 26.17
CA PHE A 16 19.89 25.36 25.38
C PHE A 16 19.69 24.48 24.14
N GLY A 17 20.71 23.72 23.72
CA GLY A 17 20.71 22.98 22.46
C GLY A 17 20.84 23.90 21.25
N VAL A 18 21.45 23.41 20.17
CA VAL A 18 21.47 24.13 18.88
C VAL A 18 20.07 24.03 18.26
N GLU A 19 19.46 25.16 17.92
CA GLU A 19 18.21 25.16 17.16
C GLU A 19 18.50 25.12 15.66
N PHE A 20 17.70 24.33 14.95
CA PHE A 20 17.84 24.14 13.50
C PHE A 20 16.63 24.66 12.74
N GLU A 21 16.90 25.18 11.55
CA GLU A 21 15.91 25.48 10.51
C GLU A 21 16.26 24.64 9.27
N PHE A 22 15.36 23.75 8.88
CA PHE A 22 15.53 22.91 7.71
C PHE A 22 14.96 23.60 6.47
N LYS A 23 15.72 23.58 5.38
CA LYS A 23 15.31 24.11 4.08
C LYS A 23 14.99 22.96 3.15
N ILE A 24 13.72 22.82 2.80
CA ILE A 24 13.21 21.76 1.93
C ILE A 24 12.84 22.37 0.57
N PRO A 25 13.27 21.81 -0.57
CA PRO A 25 12.87 22.30 -1.88
C PRO A 25 11.33 22.38 -2.02
N ILE A 26 10.81 23.46 -2.61
CA ILE A 26 9.35 23.70 -2.66
C ILE A 26 8.58 22.56 -3.35
N PHE A 27 9.18 21.93 -4.36
CA PHE A 27 8.56 20.83 -5.09
C PHE A 27 8.53 19.51 -4.31
N ASP A 28 9.20 19.43 -3.16
CA ASP A 28 9.27 18.24 -2.30
C ASP A 28 8.59 18.46 -0.93
N VAL A 29 7.81 19.54 -0.80
CA VAL A 29 7.15 19.87 0.47
C VAL A 29 6.12 18.81 0.89
N GLU A 30 5.51 18.10 -0.07
CA GLU A 30 4.57 17.01 0.20
C GLU A 30 5.25 15.81 0.88
N ASN A 31 6.53 15.58 0.58
CA ASN A 31 7.36 14.53 1.18
C ASN A 31 8.22 15.03 2.36
N GLY A 32 8.01 16.29 2.76
CA GLY A 32 8.87 16.98 3.71
C GLY A 32 8.88 16.39 5.13
N ILE A 33 9.46 17.15 6.06
CA ILE A 33 9.69 16.67 7.43
C ILE A 33 8.36 16.46 8.16
N TYR A 34 8.16 15.23 8.65
CA TYR A 34 7.06 14.84 9.52
C TYR A 34 7.34 15.21 10.97
N GLU A 35 8.43 14.69 11.54
CA GLU A 35 8.82 14.89 12.94
C GLU A 35 10.35 14.98 13.08
N ILE A 36 10.81 15.68 14.12
CA ILE A 36 12.23 15.77 14.47
C ILE A 36 12.39 15.29 15.90
N TYR A 37 13.41 14.46 16.13
CA TYR A 37 13.78 13.92 17.43
C TYR A 37 15.17 14.41 17.82
N LYS A 38 15.41 14.51 19.12
CA LYS A 38 16.72 14.73 19.69
C LYS A 38 17.00 13.77 20.83
N PHE A 39 18.26 13.38 20.96
CA PHE A 39 18.75 12.57 22.06
C PHE A 39 20.17 12.99 22.45
N GLU A 40 20.40 13.21 23.74
CA GLU A 40 21.71 13.60 24.26
C GLU A 40 22.41 12.42 24.91
N LYS A 41 23.65 12.16 24.49
CA LYS A 41 24.50 11.10 25.06
C LYS A 41 25.98 11.46 24.90
N ASP A 42 26.74 11.29 25.99
CA ASP A 42 28.20 11.44 26.00
C ASP A 42 28.71 12.77 25.41
N ASN A 43 28.08 13.91 25.77
CA ASN A 43 28.33 15.25 25.23
C ASN A 43 28.04 15.43 23.72
N LYS A 44 27.29 14.51 23.12
CA LYS A 44 26.77 14.64 21.75
C LYS A 44 25.26 14.73 21.80
N VAL A 45 24.69 15.53 20.90
CA VAL A 45 23.25 15.57 20.67
C VAL A 45 22.97 14.98 19.29
N GLU A 46 22.30 13.84 19.24
CA GLU A 46 21.78 13.26 18.00
C GLU A 46 20.47 13.92 17.65
N TYR A 47 20.35 14.38 16.40
CA TYR A 47 19.10 14.83 15.80
C TYR A 47 18.69 13.81 14.76
N THR A 48 17.47 13.30 14.87
CA THR A 48 16.88 12.35 13.89
C THR A 48 15.67 13.00 13.25
N VAL A 49 15.66 13.09 11.93
CA VAL A 49 14.63 13.74 11.12
C VAL A 49 13.85 12.66 10.38
N VAL A 50 12.53 12.69 10.49
CA VAL A 50 11.64 11.76 9.81
C VAL A 50 10.95 12.48 8.67
N PHE A 51 11.10 11.97 7.45
CA PHE A 51 10.45 12.49 6.24
C PHE A 51 9.31 11.57 5.81
N PHE A 52 8.31 12.11 5.11
CA PHE A 52 7.14 11.34 4.69
C PHE A 52 7.48 10.24 3.68
N ASP A 53 8.30 10.54 2.68
CA ASP A 53 8.69 9.60 1.62
C ASP A 53 9.96 10.03 0.86
N GLU A 54 10.64 9.12 0.16
CA GLU A 54 11.76 9.41 -0.75
C GLU A 54 11.36 9.22 -2.22
N ASP A 55 11.12 10.31 -2.94
CA ASP A 55 10.69 10.22 -4.34
C ASP A 55 11.89 10.10 -5.30
N HIS A 56 12.19 8.90 -5.78
CA HIS A 56 13.23 8.70 -6.77
C HIS A 56 12.92 9.53 -8.05
N PRO A 57 13.91 10.21 -8.69
CA PRO A 57 13.67 11.10 -9.84
C PRO A 57 13.01 10.45 -11.07
N ASN A 58 12.98 9.12 -11.09
CA ASN A 58 12.34 8.31 -12.12
C ASN A 58 11.15 7.57 -11.52
N PHE A 59 9.95 7.93 -11.97
CA PHE A 59 8.67 7.37 -11.53
C PHE A 59 8.59 5.83 -11.50
N PHE A 60 9.22 5.13 -12.46
CA PHE A 60 9.17 3.65 -12.46
C PHE A 60 10.10 3.05 -11.40
N ILE A 61 11.27 3.68 -11.20
CA ILE A 61 12.23 3.23 -10.19
C ILE A 61 11.68 3.57 -8.81
N ASP A 62 11.07 4.74 -8.66
CA ASP A 62 10.37 5.21 -7.47
C ASP A 62 9.35 4.19 -6.95
N PHE A 63 8.39 3.80 -7.79
CA PHE A 63 7.43 2.75 -7.46
C PHE A 63 8.09 1.44 -7.02
N VAL A 64 9.16 1.01 -7.69
CA VAL A 64 9.89 -0.22 -7.32
C VAL A 64 10.65 -0.04 -6.00
N TYR A 65 11.18 1.15 -5.76
CA TYR A 65 11.95 1.53 -4.58
C TYR A 65 11.05 1.62 -3.35
N ASP A 66 9.85 2.18 -3.47
CA ASP A 66 8.84 2.19 -2.39
C ASP A 66 8.39 0.80 -2.02
N VAL A 67 8.11 -0.05 -3.02
CA VAL A 67 7.78 -1.46 -2.80
C VAL A 67 8.94 -2.15 -2.08
N PHE A 68 10.18 -1.89 -2.49
CA PHE A 68 11.36 -2.44 -1.83
C PHE A 68 11.52 -1.95 -0.38
N ARG A 69 11.35 -0.65 -0.10
CA ARG A 69 11.42 -0.07 1.26
C ARG A 69 10.30 -0.60 2.14
N LEU A 70 9.09 -0.73 1.60
CA LEU A 70 7.99 -1.42 2.24
C LEU A 70 8.32 -2.89 2.57
N PHE A 71 9.07 -3.61 1.74
CA PHE A 71 9.49 -4.98 2.08
C PHE A 71 10.65 -5.04 3.09
N LYS A 72 11.66 -4.18 2.92
CA LYS A 72 12.90 -4.20 3.71
C LYS A 72 12.71 -3.60 5.11
N TRP A 73 11.99 -2.49 5.18
CA TRP A 73 11.79 -1.69 6.39
C TRP A 73 10.34 -1.66 6.86
N GLY A 74 9.39 -2.03 5.99
CA GLY A 74 7.98 -2.09 6.32
C GLY A 74 7.26 -0.73 6.29
N ARG A 75 7.97 0.34 5.94
CA ARG A 75 7.49 1.73 5.99
C ARG A 75 7.90 2.48 4.73
N ILE A 76 7.20 3.58 4.50
CA ILE A 76 7.46 4.56 3.45
C ILE A 76 8.30 5.74 4.00
N TYR A 77 8.15 6.04 5.30
CA TYR A 77 8.92 7.07 5.98
C TYR A 77 10.43 6.86 5.88
N ASP A 78 11.11 7.96 5.59
CA ASP A 78 12.56 8.03 5.64
C ASP A 78 13.05 8.59 6.97
N VAL A 79 14.22 8.14 7.42
CA VAL A 79 14.76 8.50 8.73
C VAL A 79 16.24 8.80 8.58
N GLU A 80 16.60 10.07 8.77
CA GLU A 80 17.99 10.53 8.67
C GLU A 80 18.49 11.18 9.94
N SER A 81 19.80 11.13 10.20
CA SER A 81 20.34 11.53 11.49
C SER A 81 21.72 12.16 11.43
N PHE A 82 21.91 13.20 12.23
CA PHE A 82 23.23 13.81 12.40
C PHE A 82 23.52 14.07 13.87
N LEU A 83 24.80 14.19 14.19
CA LEU A 83 25.26 14.44 15.55
C LEU A 83 25.79 15.87 15.66
N VAL A 84 25.54 16.52 16.79
CA VAL A 84 26.18 17.76 17.17
C VAL A 84 27.13 17.44 18.32
N GLU A 85 28.43 17.67 18.11
CA GLU A 85 29.48 17.48 19.11
C GLU A 85 30.27 18.77 19.25
N GLY A 86 30.10 19.45 20.39
CA GLY A 86 30.74 20.72 20.67
C GLY A 86 30.35 21.82 19.65
N THR A 87 31.27 22.16 18.75
CA THR A 87 31.03 23.18 17.70
C THR A 87 30.98 22.60 16.30
N ASN A 88 30.84 21.28 16.16
CA ASN A 88 30.80 20.59 14.89
C ASN A 88 29.47 19.83 14.72
N ILE A 89 29.01 19.74 13.49
CA ILE A 89 27.96 18.81 13.06
C ILE A 89 28.62 17.68 12.29
N ILE A 90 28.29 16.45 12.68
CA ILE A 90 28.82 15.21 12.10
C ILE A 90 27.66 14.47 11.43
N PHE A 91 27.76 14.33 10.12
CA PHE A 91 26.92 13.46 9.29
C PHE A 91 27.69 12.18 9.05
N LYS A 92 27.15 11.05 9.52
CA LYS A 92 27.83 9.76 9.36
C LYS A 92 27.76 9.25 7.93
N ASP A 93 26.59 9.38 7.33
CA ASP A 93 26.30 8.94 5.96
C ASP A 93 25.33 9.89 5.22
N ASP A 94 24.72 10.83 5.94
CA ASP A 94 23.52 11.56 5.48
C ASP A 94 23.89 12.94 4.90
N PHE A 95 25.06 13.07 4.27
CA PHE A 95 25.55 14.34 3.71
C PHE A 95 25.89 14.25 2.22
N CYS A 96 25.45 15.25 1.45
CA CYS A 96 25.75 15.36 0.03
C CYS A 96 25.94 16.83 -0.38
N ILE A 97 27.07 17.12 -1.03
CA ILE A 97 27.24 18.38 -1.77
C ILE A 97 26.79 18.12 -3.20
N SER A 98 25.48 18.16 -3.39
CA SER A 98 24.90 17.94 -4.71
C SER A 98 24.93 19.21 -5.55
N SER A 99 25.04 19.04 -6.87
CA SER A 99 24.81 20.12 -7.85
C SER A 99 23.34 20.21 -8.30
N SER A 100 22.56 19.15 -8.07
CA SER A 100 21.17 19.02 -8.52
C SER A 100 20.38 18.15 -7.55
N TYR A 101 19.14 18.54 -7.25
CA TYR A 101 18.27 17.74 -6.39
C TYR A 101 18.08 16.29 -6.90
N PHE A 102 18.08 16.13 -8.22
CA PHE A 102 17.85 14.84 -8.89
C PHE A 102 19.13 14.03 -9.12
N GLN A 103 20.22 14.33 -8.42
CA GLN A 103 21.42 13.50 -8.46
C GLN A 103 21.09 12.08 -7.95
N VAL A 104 21.62 11.05 -8.60
CA VAL A 104 21.35 9.63 -8.26
C VAL A 104 22.59 8.85 -7.86
N GLU A 105 23.77 9.48 -7.92
CA GLU A 105 25.06 8.86 -7.61
C GLU A 105 25.74 9.58 -6.45
N ASN A 106 26.55 8.86 -5.67
CA ASN A 106 27.36 9.41 -4.56
C ASN A 106 26.55 10.24 -3.55
N LEU A 107 25.36 9.76 -3.19
CA LEU A 107 24.44 10.48 -2.31
C LEU A 107 24.88 10.43 -0.85
N HIS A 108 25.35 9.27 -0.39
CA HIS A 108 25.74 9.06 1.00
C HIS A 108 27.22 9.33 1.22
N ASN A 109 27.52 10.32 2.06
CA ASN A 109 28.90 10.67 2.40
C ASN A 109 29.02 11.04 3.89
N TYR A 110 30.20 10.75 4.46
CA TYR A 110 30.59 11.27 5.76
C TYR A 110 31.01 12.74 5.64
N ALA A 111 30.57 13.57 6.58
CA ALA A 111 31.09 14.92 6.74
C ALA A 111 31.12 15.35 8.21
N GLU A 112 32.18 16.06 8.60
CA GLU A 112 32.27 16.75 9.88
C GLU A 112 32.55 18.23 9.61
N LEU A 113 31.57 19.07 9.90
CA LEU A 113 31.59 20.48 9.54
C LEU A 113 31.44 21.36 10.80
N PRO A 114 32.32 22.33 11.00
CA PRO A 114 32.15 23.36 12.02
C PRO A 114 30.83 24.15 11.85
N LEU A 115 30.14 24.47 12.95
CA LEU A 115 28.90 25.26 12.96
C LEU A 115 29.03 26.62 12.25
N LYS A 116 30.23 27.20 12.24
CA LYS A 116 30.52 28.47 11.58
C LYS A 116 30.43 28.39 10.04
N ASP A 117 30.50 27.18 9.48
CA ASP A 117 30.45 26.92 8.04
C ASP A 117 29.01 26.75 7.54
N PHE A 118 28.03 26.87 8.44
CA PHE A 118 26.60 26.89 8.13
C PHE A 118 26.06 28.30 8.19
N GLU A 119 25.08 28.58 7.35
CA GLU A 119 24.30 29.80 7.44
C GLU A 119 23.49 29.82 8.75
N SER A 120 23.37 31.01 9.36
CA SER A 120 22.54 31.19 10.54
C SER A 120 21.55 32.33 10.33
N LYS A 121 20.30 32.09 10.72
CA LYS A 121 19.22 33.08 10.67
C LYS A 121 18.45 33.04 11.98
N ASN A 122 18.28 34.21 12.60
CA ASN A 122 17.58 34.36 13.88
C ASN A 122 18.10 33.42 14.99
N GLY A 123 19.40 33.13 15.02
CA GLY A 123 20.02 32.24 16.00
C GLY A 123 19.86 30.74 15.72
N LYS A 124 19.17 30.37 14.64
CA LYS A 124 19.05 28.98 14.17
C LYS A 124 20.12 28.69 13.13
N ILE A 125 20.64 27.47 13.14
CA ILE A 125 21.54 26.95 12.11
C ILE A 125 20.70 26.37 10.97
N ILE A 126 21.02 26.73 9.73
CA ILE A 126 20.28 26.30 8.55
C ILE A 126 20.89 25.01 8.01
N ILE A 127 20.06 23.98 7.81
CA ILE A 127 20.42 22.73 7.12
C ILE A 127 19.57 22.62 5.87
N TYR A 128 20.21 22.40 4.72
CA TYR A 128 19.54 22.22 3.43
C TYR A 128 19.32 20.74 3.16
N VAL A 129 18.12 20.37 2.71
CA VAL A 129 17.87 19.08 2.06
C VAL A 129 18.27 19.21 0.60
N SER A 130 19.22 18.37 0.17
CA SER A 130 19.98 18.58 -1.07
C SER A 130 19.68 17.59 -2.18
N THR A 131 19.06 16.45 -1.87
CA THR A 131 18.72 15.39 -2.83
C THR A 131 17.39 14.74 -2.46
N TRP A 132 16.82 14.01 -3.42
CA TRP A 132 15.55 13.29 -3.30
C TRP A 132 15.50 12.21 -2.22
N ASN A 133 16.66 11.68 -1.80
CA ASN A 133 16.82 10.76 -0.67
C ASN A 133 17.24 11.52 0.62
N HIS A 134 16.78 12.75 0.77
CA HIS A 134 16.97 13.65 1.93
C HIS A 134 18.39 13.89 2.46
N MET A 135 19.42 13.74 1.65
CA MET A 135 20.79 14.02 2.11
C MET A 135 20.95 15.50 2.48
N PHE A 136 21.61 15.75 3.60
CA PHE A 136 21.82 17.09 4.13
C PHE A 136 22.99 17.80 3.46
N SER A 137 22.92 19.14 3.47
CA SER A 137 24.02 20.00 3.07
C SER A 137 24.05 21.28 3.90
N ASN A 138 25.23 21.88 4.01
CA ASN A 138 25.40 23.21 4.59
C ASN A 138 25.25 24.34 3.55
N ILE A 139 25.05 24.00 2.27
CA ILE A 139 24.94 24.95 1.15
C ILE A 139 23.64 24.68 0.38
N SER A 140 22.99 25.74 -0.11
CA SER A 140 21.82 25.63 -0.98
C SER A 140 22.19 25.17 -2.40
N LEU A 141 21.28 24.47 -3.07
CA LEU A 141 21.37 24.24 -4.51
C LEU A 141 21.13 25.53 -5.29
N ASN A 142 21.82 25.67 -6.42
CA ASN A 142 21.58 26.77 -7.36
C ASN A 142 20.17 26.68 -7.96
N ASP A 143 19.50 27.82 -8.09
CA ASP A 143 18.18 27.96 -8.70
C ASP A 143 17.02 27.18 -8.05
N VAL A 144 17.23 26.62 -6.85
CA VAL A 144 16.18 25.95 -6.08
C VAL A 144 15.56 26.91 -5.06
N LYS A 145 14.23 26.95 -5.02
CA LYS A 145 13.50 27.66 -3.97
C LYS A 145 13.21 26.70 -2.82
N TYR A 146 13.32 27.21 -1.60
CA TYR A 146 13.17 26.43 -0.38
C TYR A 146 12.00 26.91 0.48
N ALA A 147 11.22 25.97 0.99
CA ALA A 147 10.35 26.14 2.15
C ALA A 147 11.18 26.00 3.44
N SER A 148 10.72 26.65 4.51
CA SER A 148 11.42 26.62 5.80
C SER A 148 10.62 25.79 6.80
N PHE A 149 11.30 24.84 7.44
CA PHE A 149 10.70 23.99 8.46
C PHE A 149 11.48 24.12 9.76
N SER A 150 10.77 24.35 10.86
CA SER A 150 11.35 24.35 12.20
C SER A 150 10.29 23.91 13.18
N SER A 151 10.59 22.87 13.94
CA SER A 151 9.73 22.33 14.99
C SER A 151 10.54 22.14 16.26
N THR A 152 9.85 22.06 17.41
CA THR A 152 10.50 21.68 18.66
C THR A 152 10.77 20.17 18.62
N PRO A 153 12.03 19.71 18.72
CA PRO A 153 12.33 18.29 18.63
C PRO A 153 11.72 17.50 19.79
N LEU A 154 11.17 16.33 19.47
CA LEU A 154 10.73 15.32 20.43
C LEU A 154 11.93 14.61 21.05
N LEU A 155 11.74 13.92 22.18
CA LEU A 155 12.80 13.12 22.80
C LEU A 155 12.81 11.70 22.22
N GLY A 156 13.96 11.22 21.77
CA GLY A 156 14.15 9.86 21.27
C GLY A 156 15.46 9.71 20.50
N ASP A 157 16.16 8.61 20.69
CA ASP A 157 17.33 8.25 19.89
C ASP A 157 16.91 7.67 18.53
N ARG A 158 17.85 7.51 17.60
CA ARG A 158 17.54 6.95 16.28
C ARG A 158 16.87 5.59 16.37
N ASN A 159 17.30 4.71 17.27
CA ASN A 159 16.71 3.37 17.41
C ASN A 159 15.24 3.41 17.83
N TYR A 160 14.89 4.28 18.78
CA TYR A 160 13.51 4.51 19.18
C TYR A 160 12.65 5.02 18.01
N VAL A 161 13.17 5.96 17.22
CA VAL A 161 12.47 6.47 16.02
C VAL A 161 12.28 5.35 15.00
N GLU A 162 13.34 4.59 14.73
CA GLU A 162 13.30 3.42 13.85
C GLU A 162 12.24 2.41 14.28
N GLU A 163 12.12 2.13 15.59
CA GLU A 163 11.08 1.26 16.14
C GLU A 163 9.67 1.87 16.08
N LYS A 164 9.51 3.16 16.41
CA LYS A 164 8.23 3.87 16.37
C LYS A 164 7.64 3.88 14.96
N PHE A 165 8.48 4.12 13.96
CA PHE A 165 8.10 4.15 12.55
C PHE A 165 8.30 2.80 11.86
N ARG A 166 8.72 1.75 12.59
CA ARG A 166 8.92 0.42 12.03
C ARG A 166 7.62 -0.05 11.38
N GLY A 167 7.75 -0.61 10.20
CA GLY A 167 6.60 -1.00 9.43
C GLY A 167 5.66 -2.00 10.08
N ASN A 168 4.40 -1.93 9.69
CA ASN A 168 3.40 -2.88 10.13
C ASN A 168 3.71 -4.27 9.54
N PRO A 169 4.07 -5.28 10.37
CA PRO A 169 4.40 -6.62 9.85
C PRO A 169 3.24 -7.21 9.04
N ARG A 170 1.99 -6.82 9.35
CA ARG A 170 0.80 -7.22 8.58
C ARG A 170 0.87 -6.75 7.13
N LEU A 171 1.39 -5.54 6.88
CA LEU A 171 1.55 -4.99 5.53
C LEU A 171 2.61 -5.76 4.74
N ILE A 172 3.74 -6.09 5.36
CA ILE A 172 4.80 -6.92 4.75
C ILE A 172 4.24 -8.28 4.33
N PHE A 173 3.53 -8.98 5.23
CA PHE A 173 2.90 -10.25 4.90
C PHE A 173 1.85 -10.11 3.79
N SER A 174 1.09 -9.01 3.78
CA SER A 174 0.09 -8.75 2.74
C SER A 174 0.72 -8.58 1.36
N LEU A 175 1.82 -7.84 1.27
CA LEU A 175 2.57 -7.66 0.04
C LEU A 175 3.17 -8.98 -0.44
N LEU A 176 3.78 -9.75 0.47
CA LEU A 176 4.31 -11.07 0.16
C LEU A 176 3.21 -11.99 -0.40
N PHE A 177 2.05 -12.05 0.24
CA PHE A 177 0.92 -12.85 -0.23
C PHE A 177 0.36 -12.32 -1.56
N ALA A 178 0.31 -11.01 -1.79
CA ALA A 178 -0.13 -10.45 -3.07
C ALA A 178 0.79 -10.88 -4.23
N VAL A 179 2.11 -10.89 -4.01
CA VAL A 179 3.09 -11.43 -4.98
C VAL A 179 2.81 -12.91 -5.25
N LEU A 180 2.50 -13.69 -4.22
CA LEU A 180 2.16 -15.10 -4.37
C LEU A 180 0.83 -15.30 -5.12
N VAL A 181 -0.19 -14.46 -4.90
CA VAL A 181 -1.45 -14.46 -5.67
C VAL A 181 -1.15 -14.31 -7.17
N ILE A 182 -0.31 -13.33 -7.54
CA ILE A 182 0.06 -13.10 -8.94
C ILE A 182 0.82 -14.30 -9.51
N PHE A 183 1.83 -14.79 -8.79
CA PHE A 183 2.64 -15.93 -9.21
C PHE A 183 1.81 -17.20 -9.44
N PHE A 184 1.01 -17.62 -8.45
CA PHE A 184 0.14 -18.79 -8.57
C PHE A 184 -0.99 -18.58 -9.58
N GLY A 185 -1.49 -17.34 -9.72
CA GLY A 185 -2.50 -16.99 -10.71
C GLY A 185 -2.01 -17.20 -12.14
N ILE A 186 -0.79 -16.75 -12.44
CA ILE A 186 -0.13 -16.98 -13.74
C ILE A 186 0.10 -18.48 -13.97
N LEU A 187 0.61 -19.20 -12.97
CA LEU A 187 0.80 -20.66 -13.07
C LEU A 187 -0.51 -21.38 -13.40
N THR A 188 -1.62 -20.99 -12.74
CA THR A 188 -2.95 -21.54 -13.02
C THR A 188 -3.34 -21.32 -14.48
N MET A 189 -3.21 -20.10 -15.00
CA MET A 189 -3.58 -19.78 -16.39
C MET A 189 -2.77 -20.57 -17.41
N VAL A 190 -1.46 -20.74 -17.19
CA VAL A 190 -0.56 -21.46 -18.09
C VAL A 190 -0.78 -22.97 -18.04
N ARG A 191 -1.09 -23.53 -16.86
CA ARG A 191 -1.20 -24.99 -16.66
C ARG A 191 -2.61 -25.53 -16.87
N LYS A 192 -3.66 -24.71 -16.80
CA LYS A 192 -5.06 -25.15 -16.87
C LYS A 192 -5.43 -25.92 -18.15
N SER A 193 -4.78 -25.63 -19.28
CA SER A 193 -5.00 -26.38 -20.52
C SER A 193 -4.23 -27.68 -20.62
N GLN A 194 -3.28 -27.95 -19.71
CA GLN A 194 -2.27 -29.00 -19.86
C GLN A 194 -2.39 -30.10 -18.79
N ASN A 195 -2.77 -29.77 -17.55
CA ASN A 195 -2.71 -30.72 -16.45
C ASN A 195 -3.74 -30.45 -15.34
N ARG A 196 -4.14 -31.51 -14.62
CA ARG A 196 -5.06 -31.44 -13.46
C ARG A 196 -4.45 -30.76 -12.23
N ASP A 197 -3.13 -30.58 -12.21
CA ASP A 197 -2.42 -29.84 -11.16
C ASP A 197 -2.81 -28.34 -11.11
N ALA A 198 -3.45 -27.82 -12.15
CA ALA A 198 -3.97 -26.45 -12.16
C ALA A 198 -4.99 -26.18 -11.02
N VAL A 199 -5.66 -27.23 -10.52
CA VAL A 199 -6.54 -27.13 -9.34
C VAL A 199 -5.75 -26.68 -8.12
N PHE A 200 -4.56 -27.25 -7.91
CA PHE A 200 -3.69 -26.89 -6.79
C PHE A 200 -3.31 -25.41 -6.88
N PHE A 201 -2.80 -24.95 -8.02
CA PHE A 201 -2.40 -23.55 -8.17
C PHE A 201 -3.57 -22.59 -7.98
N LYS A 202 -4.75 -22.92 -8.51
CA LYS A 202 -5.96 -22.10 -8.36
C LYS A 202 -6.37 -21.93 -6.90
N VAL A 203 -6.42 -23.04 -6.15
CA VAL A 203 -6.75 -23.04 -4.72
C VAL A 203 -5.72 -22.25 -3.91
N PHE A 204 -4.44 -22.36 -4.25
CA PHE A 204 -3.39 -21.57 -3.61
C PHE A 204 -3.51 -20.07 -3.92
N THR A 205 -3.86 -19.69 -5.15
CA THR A 205 -4.11 -18.30 -5.51
C THR A 205 -5.17 -17.68 -4.60
N THR A 206 -6.33 -18.33 -4.44
CA THR A 206 -7.38 -17.79 -3.57
C THR A 206 -7.11 -17.97 -2.08
N LEU A 207 -6.32 -18.98 -1.69
CA LEU A 207 -5.83 -19.12 -0.32
C LEU A 207 -4.93 -17.94 0.08
N PHE A 208 -4.06 -17.45 -0.81
CA PHE A 208 -3.26 -16.27 -0.49
C PHE A 208 -4.11 -15.00 -0.39
N CYS A 209 -5.17 -14.84 -1.19
CA CYS A 209 -6.16 -13.77 -0.97
C CYS A 209 -6.82 -13.89 0.42
N LEU A 210 -7.18 -15.11 0.84
CA LEU A 210 -7.71 -15.36 2.18
C LEU A 210 -6.70 -14.99 3.28
N LEU A 211 -5.42 -15.32 3.11
CA LEU A 211 -4.38 -15.01 4.10
C LEU A 211 -4.11 -13.50 4.22
N ILE A 212 -4.16 -12.74 3.12
CA ILE A 212 -4.15 -11.26 3.16
C ILE A 212 -5.27 -10.76 4.06
N ALA A 213 -6.49 -11.27 3.86
CA ALA A 213 -7.64 -10.87 4.66
C ALA A 213 -7.48 -11.23 6.14
N MET A 214 -7.05 -12.47 6.45
CA MET A 214 -6.90 -12.93 7.84
C MET A 214 -5.89 -12.11 8.64
N VAL A 215 -4.78 -11.70 8.02
CA VAL A 215 -3.72 -10.95 8.70
C VAL A 215 -4.16 -9.51 9.04
N ASN A 216 -5.08 -8.93 8.27
CA ASN A 216 -5.50 -7.53 8.43
C ASN A 216 -6.88 -7.35 9.09
N SER A 217 -7.70 -8.39 9.17
CA SER A 217 -9.09 -8.25 9.63
C SER A 217 -9.22 -7.96 11.12
N SER A 218 -10.13 -7.05 11.47
CA SER A 218 -10.50 -6.77 12.85
C SER A 218 -11.98 -6.41 12.99
N GLY A 219 -12.80 -7.32 13.53
CA GLY A 219 -14.23 -7.08 13.67
C GLY A 219 -15.01 -7.45 12.40
N VAL A 220 -15.62 -6.48 11.72
CA VAL A 220 -16.56 -6.71 10.61
C VAL A 220 -15.88 -7.37 9.39
N GLU A 221 -14.60 -7.11 9.19
CA GLU A 221 -13.80 -7.66 8.08
C GLU A 221 -13.70 -9.19 8.11
N TRP A 222 -13.95 -9.83 9.25
CA TRP A 222 -14.06 -11.30 9.30
C TRP A 222 -15.19 -11.86 8.43
N LEU A 223 -16.20 -11.07 8.09
CA LEU A 223 -17.20 -11.46 7.08
C LEU A 223 -16.55 -11.56 5.69
N LEU A 224 -15.62 -10.67 5.34
CA LEU A 224 -14.88 -10.76 4.08
C LEU A 224 -13.93 -11.96 4.08
N VAL A 225 -13.32 -12.29 5.23
CA VAL A 225 -12.54 -13.53 5.40
C VAL A 225 -13.40 -14.77 5.14
N LEU A 226 -14.62 -14.82 5.69
CA LEU A 226 -15.55 -15.92 5.42
C LEU A 226 -15.93 -15.99 3.95
N GLY A 227 -16.18 -14.85 3.30
CA GLY A 227 -16.43 -14.79 1.86
C GLY A 227 -15.29 -15.40 1.03
N LEU A 228 -14.05 -15.02 1.34
CA LEU A 228 -12.83 -15.55 0.71
C LEU A 228 -12.66 -17.05 0.98
N PHE A 229 -12.93 -17.51 2.21
CA PHE A 229 -12.87 -18.93 2.56
C PHE A 229 -13.82 -19.77 1.69
N PHE A 230 -15.06 -19.32 1.54
CA PHE A 230 -16.01 -19.96 0.63
C PHE A 230 -15.60 -19.84 -0.85
N GLY A 231 -14.84 -18.81 -1.22
CA GLY A 231 -14.19 -18.71 -2.52
C GLY A 231 -13.15 -19.81 -2.76
N VAL A 232 -12.27 -20.07 -1.77
CA VAL A 232 -11.27 -21.16 -1.83
C VAL A 232 -11.95 -22.52 -1.97
N VAL A 233 -12.98 -22.77 -1.17
CA VAL A 233 -13.77 -24.02 -1.22
C VAL A 233 -14.49 -24.15 -2.56
N GLY A 234 -15.05 -23.05 -3.06
CA GLY A 234 -15.74 -22.99 -4.36
C GLY A 234 -14.79 -23.30 -5.51
N ASP A 235 -13.58 -22.75 -5.48
CA ASP A 235 -12.56 -22.99 -6.49
C ASP A 235 -12.12 -24.44 -6.58
N TYR A 236 -12.02 -25.12 -5.44
CA TYR A 236 -11.73 -26.54 -5.40
C TYR A 236 -12.85 -27.37 -6.07
N PHE A 237 -14.12 -27.10 -5.73
CA PHE A 237 -15.24 -27.87 -6.26
C PHE A 237 -15.53 -27.60 -7.73
N MET A 238 -15.37 -26.37 -8.21
CA MET A 238 -15.65 -25.97 -9.59
C MET A 238 -14.78 -26.67 -10.64
N GLU A 239 -13.65 -27.25 -10.25
CA GLU A 239 -12.76 -27.96 -11.17
C GLU A 239 -13.20 -29.41 -11.44
N PHE A 240 -14.25 -29.89 -10.77
CA PHE A 240 -14.87 -31.18 -11.03
C PHE A 240 -16.29 -30.97 -11.54
N ASP A 241 -16.58 -31.38 -12.78
CA ASP A 241 -17.89 -31.15 -13.41
C ASP A 241 -19.05 -31.72 -12.57
N GLU A 242 -18.86 -32.91 -11.97
CA GLU A 242 -19.83 -33.55 -11.05
C GLU A 242 -20.17 -32.67 -9.84
N LYS A 243 -19.25 -31.80 -9.43
CA LYS A 243 -19.32 -30.98 -8.21
C LYS A 243 -19.59 -29.50 -8.50
N PHE A 244 -19.87 -29.15 -9.75
CA PHE A 244 -20.15 -27.77 -10.16
C PHE A 244 -21.19 -27.07 -9.27
N LEU A 245 -22.28 -27.78 -8.92
CA LEU A 245 -23.32 -27.25 -8.03
C LEU A 245 -22.81 -26.93 -6.62
N TYR A 246 -21.92 -27.76 -6.07
CA TYR A 246 -21.31 -27.49 -4.76
C TYR A 246 -20.38 -26.29 -4.80
N GLY A 247 -19.62 -26.15 -5.89
CA GLY A 247 -18.77 -24.98 -6.11
C GLY A 247 -19.58 -23.69 -6.21
N MET A 248 -20.62 -23.68 -7.04
CA MET A 248 -21.54 -22.55 -7.18
C MET A 248 -22.25 -22.21 -5.86
N PHE A 249 -22.68 -23.21 -5.09
CA PHE A 249 -23.27 -22.99 -3.76
C PHE A 249 -22.27 -22.36 -2.78
N SER A 250 -21.01 -22.81 -2.80
CA SER A 250 -19.94 -22.21 -2.00
C SER A 250 -19.77 -20.73 -2.33
N PHE A 251 -19.64 -20.39 -3.62
CA PHE A 251 -19.55 -18.99 -4.05
C PHE A 251 -20.81 -18.17 -3.70
N PHE A 252 -22.00 -18.74 -3.83
CA PHE A 252 -23.24 -18.10 -3.38
C PHE A 252 -23.19 -17.69 -1.91
N VAL A 253 -22.76 -18.60 -1.03
CA VAL A 253 -22.59 -18.31 0.40
C VAL A 253 -21.52 -17.24 0.60
N GLY A 254 -20.41 -17.31 -0.15
CA GLY A 254 -19.35 -16.29 -0.12
C GLY A 254 -19.86 -14.89 -0.47
N HIS A 255 -20.69 -14.76 -1.50
CA HIS A 255 -21.29 -13.48 -1.91
C HIS A 255 -22.24 -12.89 -0.87
N ILE A 256 -22.93 -13.73 -0.10
CA ILE A 256 -23.74 -13.27 1.04
C ILE A 256 -22.83 -12.66 2.11
N PHE A 257 -21.73 -13.33 2.46
CA PHE A 257 -20.76 -12.82 3.43
C PHE A 257 -20.11 -11.51 2.97
N TYR A 258 -19.72 -11.42 1.70
CA TYR A 258 -19.23 -10.17 1.12
C TYR A 258 -20.27 -9.04 1.20
N SER A 259 -21.52 -9.33 0.82
CA SER A 259 -22.61 -8.35 0.88
C SER A 259 -22.82 -7.82 2.30
N LEU A 260 -22.84 -8.72 3.29
CA LEU A 260 -22.98 -8.36 4.70
C LEU A 260 -21.77 -7.57 5.21
N GLY A 261 -20.54 -7.97 4.83
CA GLY A 261 -19.32 -7.27 5.19
C GLY A 261 -19.30 -5.83 4.64
N PHE A 262 -19.62 -5.65 3.37
CA PHE A 262 -19.70 -4.33 2.74
C PHE A 262 -20.83 -3.48 3.34
N LEU A 263 -22.01 -4.06 3.55
CA LEU A 263 -23.12 -3.39 4.23
C LEU A 263 -22.71 -2.86 5.61
N LEU A 264 -22.07 -3.69 6.43
CA LEU A 264 -21.71 -3.30 7.80
C LEU A 264 -20.52 -2.33 7.85
N LYS A 265 -19.56 -2.42 6.91
CA LYS A 265 -18.37 -1.55 6.86
C LYS A 265 -18.65 -0.18 6.21
N PHE A 266 -19.50 -0.15 5.19
CA PHE A 266 -19.70 1.02 4.33
C PHE A 266 -21.16 1.51 4.27
N GLY A 267 -22.12 0.71 4.71
CA GLY A 267 -23.54 1.08 4.71
C GLY A 267 -24.26 0.69 3.42
N ILE A 268 -25.41 1.34 3.18
CA ILE A 268 -26.30 1.04 2.06
C ILE A 268 -25.99 2.00 0.90
N PRO A 269 -25.77 1.50 -0.34
CA PRO A 269 -25.54 2.36 -1.49
C PRO A 269 -26.82 3.08 -1.94
N LYS A 270 -26.69 4.10 -2.80
CA LYS A 270 -27.84 4.87 -3.31
C LYS A 270 -28.87 3.95 -4.01
N PHE A 271 -30.15 4.16 -3.72
CA PHE A 271 -31.24 3.31 -4.25
C PHE A 271 -31.27 3.24 -5.79
N SER A 272 -30.84 4.30 -6.49
CA SER A 272 -30.74 4.31 -7.95
C SER A 272 -29.77 3.25 -8.50
N ILE A 273 -28.71 2.92 -7.75
CA ILE A 273 -27.72 1.90 -8.13
C ILE A 273 -28.35 0.51 -8.09
N PHE A 274 -29.20 0.23 -7.09
CA PHE A 274 -29.96 -1.02 -7.02
C PHE A 274 -30.84 -1.18 -8.26
N ILE A 275 -31.65 -0.19 -8.59
CA ILE A 275 -32.56 -0.25 -9.75
C ILE A 275 -31.78 -0.55 -11.03
N LEU A 276 -30.68 0.18 -11.26
CA LEU A 276 -29.89 0.05 -12.47
C LEU A 276 -29.30 -1.37 -12.61
N ILE A 277 -28.63 -1.86 -11.57
CA ILE A 277 -27.94 -3.15 -11.62
C ILE A 277 -28.93 -4.31 -11.70
N TYR A 278 -30.02 -4.25 -10.93
CA TYR A 278 -31.04 -5.29 -10.96
C TYR A 278 -31.82 -5.34 -12.27
N PHE A 279 -32.04 -4.19 -12.92
CA PHE A 279 -32.63 -4.15 -14.26
C PHE A 279 -31.75 -4.89 -15.28
N PHE A 280 -30.43 -4.61 -15.30
CA PHE A 280 -29.50 -5.30 -16.18
C PHE A 280 -29.36 -6.79 -15.83
N PHE A 281 -29.33 -7.14 -14.56
CA PHE A 281 -29.34 -8.53 -14.11
C PHE A 281 -30.56 -9.29 -14.65
N LEU A 282 -31.77 -8.76 -14.48
CA LEU A 282 -32.99 -9.41 -14.94
C LEU A 282 -33.04 -9.56 -16.46
N LEU A 283 -32.63 -8.51 -17.20
CA LEU A 283 -32.52 -8.57 -18.66
C LEU A 283 -31.56 -9.68 -19.11
N PHE A 284 -30.40 -9.75 -18.46
CA PHE A 284 -29.38 -10.75 -18.78
C PHE A 284 -29.84 -12.18 -18.42
N TYR A 285 -30.41 -12.34 -17.23
CA TYR A 285 -30.97 -13.60 -16.75
C TYR A 285 -32.06 -14.15 -17.68
N PHE A 286 -32.93 -13.28 -18.19
CA PHE A 286 -33.97 -13.67 -19.17
C PHE A 286 -33.37 -14.22 -20.47
N ILE A 287 -32.29 -13.61 -20.98
CA ILE A 287 -31.62 -14.05 -22.21
C ILE A 287 -31.01 -15.44 -22.04
N ILE A 288 -30.32 -15.71 -20.92
CA ILE A 288 -29.66 -17.02 -20.68
C ILE A 288 -30.67 -18.14 -20.48
N LEU A 289 -31.67 -17.93 -19.63
CA LEU A 289 -32.58 -19.00 -19.21
C LEU A 289 -33.68 -19.35 -20.20
N SER A 290 -33.83 -18.57 -21.27
CA SER A 290 -34.60 -19.00 -22.44
C SER A 290 -34.07 -20.32 -23.04
N LYS A 291 -32.86 -20.77 -22.67
CA LYS A 291 -32.16 -21.92 -23.27
C LYS A 291 -31.91 -23.13 -22.35
N GLN A 292 -31.99 -23.00 -21.02
CA GLN A 292 -31.64 -24.09 -20.07
C GLN A 292 -32.66 -24.23 -18.93
N VAL A 293 -33.25 -25.42 -18.77
CA VAL A 293 -34.41 -25.66 -17.87
C VAL A 293 -34.02 -26.15 -16.47
N ASP A 294 -32.98 -26.97 -16.33
CA ASP A 294 -32.74 -27.71 -15.08
C ASP A 294 -31.94 -26.92 -14.02
N LEU A 295 -31.18 -25.90 -14.43
CA LEU A 295 -30.33 -25.10 -13.52
C LEU A 295 -30.89 -23.69 -13.25
N LYS A 296 -32.14 -23.43 -13.64
CA LYS A 296 -32.76 -22.09 -13.58
C LYS A 296 -32.73 -21.48 -12.17
N VAL A 297 -33.23 -22.22 -11.17
CA VAL A 297 -33.36 -21.73 -9.81
C VAL A 297 -31.99 -21.50 -9.14
N PRO A 298 -31.04 -22.46 -9.17
CA PRO A 298 -29.71 -22.22 -8.62
C PRO A 298 -28.97 -21.05 -9.29
N MET A 299 -29.03 -20.93 -10.62
CA MET A 299 -28.40 -19.82 -11.33
C MET A 299 -29.04 -18.47 -11.00
N PHE A 300 -30.35 -18.43 -10.77
CA PHE A 300 -31.04 -17.21 -10.34
C PHE A 300 -30.57 -16.73 -8.97
N LEU A 301 -30.59 -17.63 -7.98
CA LEU A 301 -30.21 -17.31 -6.62
C LEU A 301 -28.74 -16.89 -6.55
N TYR A 302 -27.88 -17.58 -7.31
CA TYR A 302 -26.49 -17.20 -7.48
C TYR A 302 -26.34 -15.79 -8.08
N GLY A 303 -27.00 -15.54 -9.21
CA GLY A 303 -26.99 -14.26 -9.90
C GLY A 303 -27.50 -13.10 -9.05
N LEU A 304 -28.54 -13.36 -8.24
CA LEU A 304 -29.07 -12.42 -7.28
C LEU A 304 -28.05 -12.08 -6.18
N ALA A 305 -27.37 -13.10 -5.62
CA ALA A 305 -26.36 -12.91 -4.59
C ALA A 305 -25.15 -12.10 -5.10
N ILE A 306 -24.58 -12.47 -6.26
CA ILE A 306 -23.44 -11.73 -6.82
C ILE A 306 -23.83 -10.31 -7.26
N SER A 307 -25.03 -10.11 -7.80
CA SER A 307 -25.54 -8.77 -8.14
C SER A 307 -25.73 -7.91 -6.90
N THR A 308 -26.21 -8.51 -5.80
CA THR A 308 -26.31 -7.84 -4.49
C THR A 308 -24.94 -7.42 -3.98
N MET A 309 -23.98 -8.35 -3.96
CA MET A 309 -22.59 -8.09 -3.57
C MET A 309 -22.00 -6.94 -4.39
N PHE A 310 -22.17 -6.97 -5.71
CA PHE A 310 -21.70 -5.91 -6.59
C PHE A 310 -22.33 -4.56 -6.28
N VAL A 311 -23.65 -4.48 -6.07
CA VAL A 311 -24.30 -3.22 -5.67
C VAL A 311 -23.68 -2.68 -4.38
N PHE A 312 -23.46 -3.54 -3.39
CA PHE A 312 -22.87 -3.13 -2.11
C PHE A 312 -21.44 -2.59 -2.24
N THR A 313 -20.66 -2.99 -3.25
CA THR A 313 -19.33 -2.38 -3.48
C THR A 313 -19.39 -0.86 -3.71
N PHE A 314 -20.48 -0.32 -4.26
CA PHE A 314 -20.63 1.12 -4.49
C PHE A 314 -20.80 1.94 -3.21
N SER A 315 -21.10 1.30 -2.08
CA SER A 315 -21.16 1.99 -0.78
C SER A 315 -19.77 2.44 -0.31
N SER A 316 -18.69 1.88 -0.85
CA SER A 316 -17.32 2.24 -0.46
C SER A 316 -16.78 3.51 -1.15
N ILE A 317 -17.50 4.11 -2.10
CA ILE A 317 -16.95 5.18 -2.97
C ILE A 317 -16.41 6.35 -2.16
N ASP A 318 -17.11 6.79 -1.13
CA ASP A 318 -16.69 7.95 -0.34
C ASP A 318 -15.42 7.68 0.48
N LYS A 319 -15.11 6.40 0.78
CA LYS A 319 -13.94 6.01 1.58
C LYS A 319 -12.77 5.48 0.75
N MET A 320 -13.06 4.78 -0.35
CA MET A 320 -12.07 4.01 -1.13
C MET A 320 -12.11 4.33 -2.63
N GLY A 321 -12.90 5.32 -3.04
CA GLY A 321 -13.17 5.60 -4.45
C GLY A 321 -13.73 4.39 -5.18
N TYR A 322 -13.33 4.23 -6.44
CA TYR A 322 -13.84 3.16 -7.31
C TYR A 322 -13.08 1.83 -7.18
N PHE A 323 -12.19 1.69 -6.19
CA PHE A 323 -11.37 0.49 -6.04
C PHE A 323 -12.19 -0.78 -5.82
N LEU A 324 -13.12 -0.78 -4.86
CA LEU A 324 -13.99 -1.93 -4.60
C LEU A 324 -15.08 -2.12 -5.67
N PRO A 325 -15.72 -1.06 -6.24
CA PRO A 325 -16.57 -1.19 -7.42
C PRO A 325 -15.89 -1.87 -8.62
N LEU A 326 -14.61 -1.56 -8.87
CA LEU A 326 -13.83 -2.23 -9.91
C LEU A 326 -13.73 -3.73 -9.63
N ALA A 327 -13.51 -4.15 -8.38
CA ALA A 327 -13.51 -5.56 -8.00
C ALA A 327 -14.84 -6.25 -8.34
N GLY A 328 -15.96 -5.62 -7.99
CA GLY A 328 -17.29 -6.16 -8.27
C GLY A 328 -17.60 -6.28 -9.76
N VAL A 329 -17.19 -5.30 -10.58
CA VAL A 329 -17.27 -5.37 -12.05
C VAL A 329 -16.48 -6.57 -12.58
N LEU A 330 -15.23 -6.71 -12.14
CA LEU A 330 -14.35 -7.81 -12.56
C LEU A 330 -14.93 -9.18 -12.16
N PHE A 331 -15.52 -9.29 -10.97
CA PHE A 331 -16.13 -10.53 -10.48
C PHE A 331 -17.31 -10.93 -11.37
N ILE A 332 -18.30 -10.04 -11.53
CA ILE A 332 -19.48 -10.31 -12.36
C ILE A 332 -19.08 -10.60 -13.80
N PHE A 333 -18.11 -9.87 -14.33
CA PHE A 333 -17.63 -10.10 -15.69
C PHE A 333 -16.97 -11.48 -15.83
N SER A 334 -16.19 -11.92 -14.85
CA SER A 334 -15.60 -13.27 -14.84
C SER A 334 -16.67 -14.38 -14.86
N ASP A 335 -17.72 -14.22 -14.06
CA ASP A 335 -18.82 -15.19 -13.98
C ASP A 335 -19.72 -15.16 -15.22
N PHE A 336 -19.95 -13.98 -15.78
CA PHE A 336 -20.61 -13.81 -17.07
C PHE A 336 -19.86 -14.62 -18.15
N LEU A 337 -18.53 -14.51 -18.21
CA LEU A 337 -17.72 -15.25 -19.18
C LEU A 337 -17.80 -16.78 -18.97
N ILE A 338 -17.87 -17.26 -17.73
CA ILE A 338 -18.10 -18.69 -17.44
C ILE A 338 -19.42 -19.15 -18.04
N VAL A 339 -20.50 -18.40 -17.82
CA VAL A 339 -21.84 -18.76 -18.33
C VAL A 339 -21.86 -18.75 -19.85
N VAL A 340 -21.26 -17.74 -20.49
CA VAL A 340 -21.19 -17.65 -21.95
C VAL A 340 -20.37 -18.81 -22.53
N ASP A 341 -19.17 -19.09 -22.00
CA ASP A 341 -18.29 -20.16 -22.49
C ASP A 341 -18.90 -21.55 -22.33
N LYS A 342 -19.60 -21.78 -21.22
CA LYS A 342 -20.18 -23.09 -20.89
C LYS A 342 -21.50 -23.35 -21.62
N TYR A 343 -22.36 -22.34 -21.79
CA TYR A 343 -23.76 -22.56 -22.22
C TYR A 343 -24.16 -21.87 -23.53
N ILE A 344 -23.41 -20.87 -24.01
CA ILE A 344 -23.80 -20.11 -25.21
C ILE A 344 -22.84 -20.38 -26.36
N LYS A 345 -21.56 -20.07 -26.18
CA LYS A 345 -20.52 -20.22 -27.20
C LYS A 345 -19.15 -20.26 -26.54
N LYS A 346 -18.31 -21.21 -26.96
CA LYS A 346 -16.90 -21.29 -26.54
C LYS A 346 -16.15 -20.01 -26.89
N ILE A 347 -15.45 -19.46 -25.89
CA ILE A 347 -14.68 -18.23 -26.00
C ILE A 347 -13.19 -18.60 -26.19
N PRO A 348 -12.52 -18.08 -27.24
CA PRO A 348 -11.07 -18.23 -27.37
C PRO A 348 -10.36 -17.64 -26.15
N LEU A 349 -9.38 -18.38 -25.60
CA LEU A 349 -8.63 -17.95 -24.41
C LEU A 349 -9.52 -17.72 -23.16
N SER A 350 -10.68 -18.37 -23.07
CA SER A 350 -11.63 -18.23 -21.95
C SER A 350 -10.95 -18.37 -20.58
N ASN A 351 -10.06 -19.34 -20.43
CA ASN A 351 -9.31 -19.55 -19.19
C ASN A 351 -8.52 -18.31 -18.75
N VAL A 352 -7.86 -17.61 -19.66
CA VAL A 352 -7.06 -16.42 -19.32
C VAL A 352 -7.98 -15.26 -18.93
N LEU A 353 -9.02 -14.99 -19.73
CA LEU A 353 -9.95 -13.90 -19.49
C LEU A 353 -10.73 -14.09 -18.18
N ILE A 354 -11.27 -15.29 -17.94
CA ILE A 354 -12.01 -15.63 -16.73
C ILE A 354 -11.10 -15.55 -15.51
N LEU A 355 -9.94 -16.21 -15.52
CA LEU A 355 -9.08 -16.28 -14.34
C LEU A 355 -8.41 -14.94 -14.02
N SER A 356 -7.99 -14.16 -15.02
CA SER A 356 -7.37 -12.84 -14.78
C SER A 356 -8.35 -11.87 -14.13
N THR A 357 -9.58 -11.80 -14.64
CA THR A 357 -10.63 -10.95 -14.07
C THR A 357 -11.05 -11.42 -12.68
N TYR A 358 -11.22 -12.73 -12.50
CA TYR A 358 -11.57 -13.34 -11.21
C TYR A 358 -10.49 -13.12 -10.13
N PHE A 359 -9.24 -13.49 -10.41
CA PHE A 359 -8.16 -13.35 -9.43
C PHE A 359 -7.86 -11.89 -9.09
N SER A 360 -7.96 -10.99 -10.08
CA SER A 360 -7.83 -9.55 -9.83
C SER A 360 -8.95 -9.06 -8.89
N SER A 361 -10.19 -9.51 -9.11
CA SER A 361 -11.31 -9.20 -8.22
C SER A 361 -11.07 -9.68 -6.79
N GLN A 362 -10.71 -10.95 -6.61
CA GLN A 362 -10.44 -11.53 -5.29
C GLN A 362 -9.26 -10.83 -4.58
N LEU A 363 -8.21 -10.48 -5.33
CA LEU A 363 -7.08 -9.73 -4.80
C LEU A 363 -7.50 -8.33 -4.33
N ILE A 364 -8.26 -7.59 -5.15
CA ILE A 364 -8.75 -6.25 -4.77
C ILE A 364 -9.66 -6.34 -3.53
N ILE A 365 -10.56 -7.33 -3.44
CA ILE A 365 -11.40 -7.55 -2.25
C ILE A 365 -10.52 -7.83 -1.02
N SER A 366 -9.50 -8.67 -1.15
CA SER A 366 -8.60 -8.98 -0.02
C SER A 366 -7.79 -7.75 0.43
N LEU A 367 -7.28 -6.94 -0.50
CA LEU A 367 -6.54 -5.71 -0.21
C LEU A 367 -7.42 -4.60 0.36
N SER A 368 -8.72 -4.59 0.01
CA SER A 368 -9.71 -3.63 0.55
C SER A 368 -9.89 -3.71 2.07
N ILE A 369 -9.37 -4.75 2.71
CA ILE A 369 -9.40 -4.92 4.17
C ILE A 369 -8.34 -4.05 4.86
N ILE A 370 -7.25 -3.72 4.16
CA ILE A 370 -6.13 -2.91 4.68
C ILE A 370 -6.56 -1.44 4.86
N PHE A 371 -7.47 -0.98 4.01
CA PHE A 371 -8.02 0.36 3.97
C PHE A 371 -9.43 0.40 4.59
#